data_AF-A0A2P4YU54-F1
#
_entry.id   AF-A0A2P4YU54-F1
#
_cell.length_a   1.000
_cell.length_b   1.000
_cell.length_c   1.000
_cell.angle_alpha   90.00
_cell.angle_beta   90.00
_cell.angle_gamma   90.00
#
_symmetry.space_group_name_H-M   'P 1'
#
loop_
_entity.id
_entity.type
_entity.pdbx_description
1 polymer ?
#
loop_
_entity_poly.entity_id
_entity_poly.type
_entity_poly.pdbx_seq_one_letter_code
_entity_poly.pdbx_strand_id
1 'polypeptide(L)' 'MCLKIECPTCNKPTWRGCGMHIDAALTGVKEEDRCPNWKTGKH' A
#
# COMPACT_ATOMS: atom_id res chain seq x y z
N MET A 1 -2.84 10.67 -7.66
CA MET A 1 -1.53 10.11 -7.27
C MET A 1 -1.68 9.38 -5.95
N CYS A 2 -1.29 8.11 -5.88
CA CYS A 2 -1.22 7.37 -4.63
C CYS A 2 0.22 7.44 -4.11
N LEU A 3 0.38 7.52 -2.80
CA LEU A 3 1.67 7.67 -2.13
C LEU A 3 1.97 6.38 -1.38
N LYS A 4 3.23 5.93 -1.42
CA LYS A 4 3.71 4.84 -0.57
C LYS A 4 3.76 5.32 0.88
N ILE A 5 3.11 4.61 1.78
CA ILE A 5 3.15 4.87 3.24
C ILE A 5 3.29 3.56 4.00
N GLU A 6 3.59 3.61 5.29
CA GLU A 6 3.52 2.43 6.16
C GLU A 6 2.15 2.36 6.83
N CYS A 7 1.58 1.16 6.88
CA CYS A 7 0.30 0.95 7.55
C CYS A 7 0.50 1.06 9.07
N PRO A 8 -0.24 1.93 9.78
CA PRO A 8 -0.08 2.08 11.23
C PRO A 8 -0.52 0.83 12.02
N THR A 9 -1.41 0.01 11.45
CA THR A 9 -1.92 -1.21 12.08
C THR A 9 -0.98 -2.39 11.89
N CYS A 10 -0.48 -2.58 10.66
CA CYS A 10 0.33 -3.75 10.31
C CYS A 10 1.84 -3.48 10.26
N ASN A 11 2.27 -2.21 10.32
CA ASN A 11 3.65 -1.77 10.14
C ASN A 11 4.30 -2.27 8.83
N LYS A 12 3.47 -2.52 7.81
CA LYS A 12 3.90 -2.97 6.49
C LYS A 12 3.68 -1.88 5.44
N PRO A 13 4.52 -1.80 4.39
CA PRO A 13 4.33 -0.88 3.28
C PRO A 13 2.97 -1.07 2.60
N THR A 14 2.28 0.04 2.45
CA THR A 14 0.97 0.19 1.80
C THR A 14 0.95 1.49 0.99
N TRP A 15 -0.21 1.87 0.49
CA TRP A 15 -0.42 3.10 -0.24
C TRP A 15 -1.59 3.88 0.33
N ARG A 16 -1.61 5.19 0.08
CA ARG A 16 -2.73 6.09 0.40
C ARG A 16 -3.07 6.94 -0.80
N GLY A 17 -4.34 7.07 -1.13
CA GLY A 17 -4.82 7.87 -2.25
C GLY A 17 -6.14 7.38 -2.83
N CYS A 18 -6.35 7.57 -4.13
CA CYS A 18 -7.59 7.23 -4.82
C CYS A 18 -7.71 5.75 -5.26
N GLY A 19 -6.68 4.91 -5.08
CA GLY A 19 -6.71 3.49 -5.44
C GLY A 19 -6.51 3.16 -6.91
N MET A 20 -6.40 4.16 -7.79
CA MET A 20 -6.08 3.94 -9.21
C MET A 20 -4.58 3.91 -9.51
N HIS A 21 -3.73 4.27 -8.55
CA HIS A 21 -2.28 4.42 -8.77
C HIS A 21 -1.48 3.53 -7.81
N ILE A 22 -2.06 2.40 -7.40
CA ILE A 22 -1.49 1.52 -6.38
C ILE A 22 -0.21 0.88 -6.88
N ASP A 23 -0.20 0.42 -8.13
CA ASP A 23 0.97 -0.21 -8.75
C ASP A 23 2.17 0.74 -8.78
N ALA A 24 1.91 2.03 -9.04
CA ALA A 24 2.94 3.07 -8.98
C ALA A 24 3.41 3.32 -7.54
N ALA A 25 2.50 3.35 -6.56
CA ALA A 25 2.83 3.58 -5.16
C ALA A 25 3.60 2.41 -4.53
N LEU A 26 3.31 1.16 -4.93
CA LEU A 26 3.93 -0.05 -4.40
C LEU A 26 5.00 -0.62 -5.34
N THR A 27 5.48 0.17 -6.30
CA THR A 27 6.56 -0.25 -7.19
C THR A 27 7.80 -0.65 -6.38
N GLY A 28 8.37 -1.81 -6.68
CA GLY A 28 9.50 -2.38 -5.95
C GLY A 28 9.20 -3.00 -4.57
N VAL A 29 7.95 -2.95 -4.09
CA VAL A 29 7.54 -3.68 -2.87
C VAL A 29 6.96 -5.03 -3.28
N LYS A 30 7.53 -6.13 -2.79
CA LYS A 30 6.99 -7.48 -3.05
C LYS A 30 5.66 -7.68 -2.34
N GLU A 31 4.80 -8.54 -2.86
CA GLU A 31 3.47 -8.77 -2.27
C GLU A 31 3.53 -9.33 -0.84
N GLU A 32 4.55 -10.11 -0.51
CA GLU A 32 4.81 -10.64 0.84
C GLU A 32 5.11 -9.54 1.87
N ASP A 33 5.77 -8.47 1.42
CA ASP A 33 6.14 -7.32 2.24
C ASP A 33 5.01 -6.29 2.34
N ARG A 34 4.01 -6.35 1.46
CA ARG A 34 2.86 -5.44 1.48
C ARG A 34 1.92 -5.74 2.63
N CYS A 35 1.20 -4.72 3.04
CA CYS A 35 0.13 -4.84 4.02
C CYS A 35 -0.98 -5.80 3.53
N PRO A 36 -1.47 -6.79 4.31
CA PRO A 36 -2.37 -7.83 3.79
C PRO A 36 -3.65 -7.30 3.11
N ASN A 37 -4.24 -6.22 3.63
CA ASN A 37 -5.36 -5.51 2.98
C ASN A 37 -4.93 -4.30 2.12
N TRP A 38 -3.72 -4.32 1.53
CA TRP A 38 -3.26 -3.23 0.66
C TRP A 38 -4.23 -2.97 -0.49
N LYS A 39 -4.89 -3.99 -1.04
CA LYS A 39 -5.83 -3.84 -2.18
C LYS A 39 -7.02 -2.92 -1.89
N THR A 40 -7.49 -2.87 -0.65
CA THR A 40 -8.66 -2.04 -0.27
C THR A 40 -8.25 -0.71 0.34
N GLY A 41 -6.98 -0.55 0.71
CA GLY A 41 -6.49 0.62 1.46
C GLY A 41 -7.12 0.77 2.84
N LYS A 42 -7.82 -0.27 3.33
CA LYS A 42 -8.50 -0.27 4.63
C LYS A 42 -7.72 -1.11 5.65
N HIS A 43 -7.35 -0.47 6.75
CA HIS A 43 -6.87 -1.03 8.01
C HIS A 43 -7.25 -0.10 9.16
#